data_AF-A0A963J756-F1
#
_entry.id   AF-A0A963J756-F1
#
_cell.length_a   1.000
_cell.length_b   1.000
_cell.length_c   1.000
_cell.angle_alpha   90.00
_cell.angle_beta   90.00
_cell.angle_gamma   90.00
#
_symmetry.space_group_name_H-M   'P 1'
#
loop_
_entity.id
_entity.type
_entity.pdbx_description
1 polymer ?
#
loop_
_entity_poly.entity_id
_entity_poly.type
_entity_poly.pdbx_seq_one_letter_code
_entity_poly.pdbx_strand_id
1 'polypeptide(L)'
;MPPPSPPTQDRGVNEDRAVDVHAPEVPASVRQAVLAIAKPGDQLWRCPRRSAPRGPLGILGLGPRGVVIEWWLLDAAGALIEAFWEE
;
A
#
# COMPACT_ATOMS: atom_id res chain seq x y z
N MET A 1 5.67 11.25 38.11
CA MET A 1 5.69 10.42 36.89
C MET A 1 4.56 10.89 36.00
N PRO A 2 4.81 11.48 34.83
CA PRO A 2 3.74 11.71 33.86
C PRO A 2 3.30 10.37 33.25
N PRO A 3 2.02 10.19 32.86
CA PRO A 3 1.58 8.99 32.17
C PRO A 3 2.27 8.89 30.79
N PRO A 4 2.54 7.68 30.28
CA PRO A 4 3.03 7.51 28.92
C PRO A 4 2.00 8.10 27.95
N SER A 5 2.47 8.93 27.02
CA SER A 5 1.63 9.49 25.96
C SER A 5 0.95 8.35 25.19
N PRO A 6 -0.34 8.46 24.83
CA PRO A 6 -0.96 7.49 23.93
C PRO A 6 -0.14 7.43 22.63
N PRO A 7 -0.01 6.26 21.98
CA PRO A 7 0.64 6.20 20.68
C PRO A 7 -0.11 7.16 19.76
N THR A 8 0.62 8.16 19.25
CA THR A 8 0.13 9.09 18.24
C THR A 8 -0.55 8.27 17.16
N GLN A 9 -1.86 8.45 17.04
CA GLN A 9 -2.68 7.87 15.99
C GLN A 9 -2.19 8.43 14.65
N ASP A 10 -1.22 7.74 14.05
CA ASP A 10 -0.90 7.82 12.62
C ASP A 10 -2.02 7.11 11.84
N ARG A 11 -3.24 7.61 11.99
CA ARG A 11 -4.50 6.94 11.65
C ARG A 11 -5.11 7.56 10.40
N GLY A 12 -4.29 7.68 9.37
CA GLY A 12 -4.70 8.26 8.08
C GLY A 12 -3.70 8.10 6.95
N VAL A 13 -2.42 7.81 7.25
CA VAL A 13 -1.39 7.56 6.21
C VAL A 13 -1.27 6.07 5.88
N ASN A 14 -1.68 5.20 6.83
CA ASN A 14 -1.50 3.76 6.82
C ASN A 14 -2.81 2.95 6.66
N GLU A 15 -3.90 3.55 6.17
CA GLU A 15 -5.18 2.86 5.98
C GLU A 15 -5.39 2.44 4.53
N ASP A 16 -6.01 1.27 4.36
CA ASP A 16 -6.42 0.75 3.06
C ASP A 16 -7.56 1.60 2.53
N ARG A 17 -7.34 2.24 1.38
CA ARG A 17 -8.34 3.12 0.76
C ARG A 17 -8.40 2.93 -0.74
N ALA A 18 -9.58 3.08 -1.31
CA ALA A 18 -9.73 3.24 -2.75
C ALA A 18 -9.04 4.54 -3.19
N VAL A 19 -8.24 4.47 -4.25
CA VAL A 19 -7.50 5.59 -4.83
C VAL A 19 -7.77 5.61 -6.34
N ASP A 20 -7.92 6.81 -6.89
CA ASP A 20 -8.06 6.97 -8.33
C ASP A 20 -6.73 6.62 -9.04
N VAL A 21 -6.78 5.84 -10.12
CA VAL A 21 -5.59 5.41 -10.87
C VAL A 21 -4.81 6.57 -11.49
N HIS A 22 -5.45 7.72 -11.71
CA HIS A 22 -4.85 8.93 -12.21
C HIS A 22 -4.37 9.88 -11.10
N ALA A 23 -4.56 9.51 -9.81
CA ALA A 23 -4.09 10.31 -8.71
C ALA A 23 -2.54 10.41 -8.71
N PRO A 24 -1.98 11.57 -8.31
CA PRO A 24 -0.53 11.78 -8.33
C PRO A 24 0.22 10.92 -7.30
N GLU A 25 -0.48 10.35 -6.32
CA GLU A 25 0.09 9.42 -5.34
C GLU A 25 0.32 8.00 -5.90
N VAL A 26 -0.27 7.68 -7.06
CA VAL A 26 -0.08 6.39 -7.73
C VAL A 26 1.20 6.46 -8.57
N PRO A 27 2.18 5.56 -8.34
CA PRO A 27 3.40 5.50 -9.12
C PRO A 27 3.10 5.30 -10.61
N ALA A 28 3.91 5.92 -11.47
CA ALA A 28 3.70 5.84 -12.91
C ALA A 28 3.70 4.38 -13.42
N SER A 29 4.57 3.53 -12.86
CA SER A 29 4.65 2.10 -13.19
C SER A 29 3.36 1.35 -12.83
N VAL A 30 2.84 1.57 -11.62
CA VAL A 30 1.57 0.98 -11.16
C VAL A 30 0.41 1.48 -12.03
N ARG A 31 0.34 2.78 -12.30
CA ARG A 31 -0.68 3.36 -13.17
C ARG A 31 -0.66 2.74 -14.57
N GLN A 32 0.51 2.57 -15.17
CA GLN A 32 0.62 1.94 -16.50
C GLN A 32 0.18 0.48 -16.47
N ALA A 33 0.58 -0.28 -15.45
CA ALA A 33 0.19 -1.68 -15.30
C ALA A 33 -1.32 -1.83 -15.08
N VAL A 34 -1.89 -1.01 -14.18
CA VAL A 34 -3.34 -0.96 -13.94
C VAL A 34 -4.08 -0.58 -15.22
N LEU A 35 -3.69 0.49 -15.92
CA LEU A 35 -4.36 0.90 -17.17
C LEU A 35 -4.24 -0.14 -18.29
N ALA A 36 -3.25 -1.03 -18.27
CA ALA A 36 -3.10 -2.09 -19.26
C ALA A 36 -4.13 -3.22 -19.09
N ILE A 37 -4.62 -3.46 -17.87
CA ILE A 37 -5.53 -4.58 -17.55
C ILE A 37 -6.90 -4.14 -17.00
N ALA A 38 -7.00 -2.92 -16.49
CA ALA A 38 -8.19 -2.40 -15.83
C ALA A 38 -9.35 -2.26 -16.81
N LYS A 39 -10.52 -2.67 -16.35
CA LYS A 39 -11.79 -2.54 -17.03
C LYS A 39 -12.62 -1.43 -16.40
N PRO A 40 -13.58 -0.85 -17.14
CA PRO A 40 -14.52 0.09 -16.56
C PRO A 40 -15.31 -0.58 -15.42
N GLY A 41 -15.15 -0.07 -14.20
CA GLY A 41 -15.73 -0.61 -12.97
C GLY A 41 -14.71 -1.16 -11.97
N ASP A 42 -13.46 -1.35 -12.40
CA ASP A 42 -12.38 -1.78 -11.50
C ASP A 42 -11.92 -0.62 -10.62
N GLN A 43 -11.56 -0.93 -9.37
CA GLN A 43 -11.14 0.04 -8.37
C GLN A 43 -9.73 -0.26 -7.90
N LEU A 44 -8.86 0.75 -7.96
CA LEU A 44 -7.52 0.66 -7.40
C LEU A 44 -7.56 0.99 -5.91
N TRP A 45 -6.90 0.19 -5.10
CA TRP A 45 -6.79 0.35 -3.66
C TRP A 45 -5.34 0.52 -3.26
N ARG A 46 -5.08 1.49 -2.40
CA ARG A 46 -3.78 1.71 -1.78
C ARG A 46 -3.80 1.04 -0.42
N CYS A 47 -3.00 -0.01 -0.28
CA CYS A 47 -2.86 -0.83 0.92
C CYS A 47 -1.45 -0.67 1.49
N PRO A 48 -1.17 0.39 2.28
CA PRO A 48 0.11 0.57 2.94
C PRO A 48 0.32 -0.52 4.00
N ARG A 49 1.22 -1.47 3.71
CA ARG A 49 1.60 -2.54 4.63
C ARG A 49 2.96 -2.23 5.22
N ARG A 50 3.10 -2.42 6.54
CA ARG A 50 4.42 -2.51 7.17
C ARG A 50 5.01 -3.85 6.77
N SER A 51 5.75 -3.91 5.66
CA SER A 51 6.46 -5.13 5.31
C SER A 51 7.39 -5.52 6.45
N ALA A 52 7.53 -6.83 6.66
CA ALA A 52 8.62 -7.37 7.47
C ALA A 52 9.95 -6.87 6.87
N PRO A 53 10.97 -6.57 7.71
CA PRO A 53 12.24 -6.05 7.22
C PRO A 53 12.82 -6.99 6.15
N ARG A 54 13.03 -6.48 4.93
CA ARG A 54 13.66 -7.24 3.85
C ARG A 54 15.19 -7.10 3.91
N GLY A 55 15.89 -8.20 3.66
CA GLY A 55 17.36 -8.31 3.69
C GLY A 55 17.87 -9.26 4.79
N PRO A 56 19.14 -9.72 4.72
CA PRO A 56 19.72 -10.63 5.73
C PRO A 56 19.74 -10.03 7.15
N LEU A 57 19.63 -8.71 7.27
CA LEU A 57 19.47 -7.98 8.53
C LEU A 57 18.04 -8.02 9.11
N GLY A 58 17.04 -8.38 8.30
CA GLY A 58 15.66 -8.56 8.74
C GLY A 58 15.45 -9.76 9.67
N ILE A 59 16.37 -10.73 9.64
CA ILE A 59 16.37 -11.92 10.49
C ILE A 59 16.72 -11.55 11.96
N LEU A 60 17.44 -10.45 12.18
CA LEU A 60 17.77 -9.92 13.52
C LEU A 60 16.84 -8.79 13.99
N GLY A 61 15.85 -8.37 13.19
CA GLY A 61 14.96 -7.26 13.55
C GLY A 61 15.63 -5.87 13.58
N LEU A 62 16.86 -5.75 13.06
CA LEU A 62 17.58 -4.48 12.91
C LEU A 62 17.58 -4.05 11.45
N GLY A 63 16.61 -3.22 11.07
CA GLY A 63 16.57 -2.56 9.76
C GLY A 63 15.39 -1.59 9.69
N PRO A 64 15.49 -0.50 8.91
CA PRO A 64 14.36 0.40 8.72
C PRO A 64 13.18 -0.40 8.17
N ARG A 65 12.07 -0.39 8.88
CA ARG A 65 10.81 -0.96 8.39
C ARG A 65 10.35 -0.08 7.24
N GLY A 66 10.69 -0.47 6.01
CA GLY A 66 10.11 0.15 4.83
C GLY A 66 8.59 -0.06 4.87
N VAL A 67 7.83 1.03 4.85
CA VAL A 67 6.40 0.95 4.55
C VAL A 67 6.33 0.61 3.06
N VAL A 68 5.85 -0.59 2.75
CA VAL A 68 5.63 -1.02 1.37
C VAL A 68 4.18 -0.72 1.06
N ILE A 69 3.94 0.09 0.04
CA ILE A 69 2.59 0.35 -0.43
C ILE A 69 2.24 -0.73 -1.43
N GLU A 70 1.32 -1.61 -1.06
CA GLU A 70 0.69 -2.53 -2.00
C GLU A 70 -0.46 -1.82 -2.70
N TRP A 71 -0.57 -1.99 -4.00
CA TRP A 71 -1.62 -1.40 -4.81
C TRP A 71 -2.50 -2.53 -5.35
N TRP A 72 -3.72 -2.65 -4.85
CA TRP A 72 -4.64 -3.74 -5.18
C TRP A 72 -5.65 -3.27 -6.22
N LEU A 73 -5.64 -3.88 -7.39
CA LEU A 73 -6.71 -3.70 -8.37
C LEU A 73 -7.83 -4.68 -8.04
N LEU A 74 -8.99 -4.16 -7.64
CA LEU A 74 -10.19 -4.93 -7.38
C LEU A 74 -11.16 -4.79 -8.54
N ASP A 75 -11.93 -5.84 -8.84
CA ASP A 75 -13.06 -5.75 -9.77
C ASP A 75 -14.27 -5.03 -9.16
N ALA A 76 -15.32 -4.86 -9.96
CA ALA A 76 -16.58 -4.24 -9.52
C ALA A 76 -17.29 -5.00 -8.37
N ALA A 77 -16.98 -6.28 -8.16
CA ALA A 77 -17.51 -7.09 -7.06
C ALA A 77 -16.61 -7.05 -5.80
N GLY A 78 -15.46 -6.38 -5.88
CA GLY A 78 -14.47 -6.29 -4.80
C GLY A 78 -13.50 -7.49 -4.75
N ALA A 79 -13.44 -8.31 -5.80
CA ALA A 79 -12.46 -9.39 -5.90
C ALA A 79 -11.11 -8.85 -6.37
N LEU A 80 -10.02 -9.31 -5.76
CA LEU A 80 -8.67 -8.93 -6.17
C LEU A 80 -8.34 -9.50 -7.55
N ILE A 81 -8.13 -8.60 -8.52
CA ILE A 81 -7.64 -8.92 -9.86
C ILE A 81 -6.12 -9.09 -9.79
N GLU A 82 -5.40 -8.07 -9.34
CA GLU A 82 -3.94 -8.06 -9.30
C GLU A 82 -3.41 -7.09 -8.23
N ALA A 83 -2.23 -7.40 -7.67
CA ALA A 83 -1.54 -6.54 -6.71
C ALA A 83 -0.20 -6.08 -7.29
N PHE A 84 0.06 -4.77 -7.20
CA PHE A 84 1.28 -4.13 -7.68
C PHE A 84 2.10 -3.57 -6.50
N TRP A 85 3.42 -3.57 -6.62
CA TRP A 85 4.36 -2.97 -5.66
C TRP A 85 5.49 -2.28 -6.41
N GLU A 86 6.13 -1.30 -5.76
CA GLU A 86 7.43 -0.77 -6.21
C GLU A 86 8.57 -1.58 -5.56
N GLU A 87 9.59 -1.92 -6.33
CA GLU A 87 10.86 -2.50 -5.83
C GLU A 87 11.78 -1.43 -5.24
#